data_AF-A0A7J4UTK9-F1
#
_entry.id   AF-A0A7J4UTK9-F1
#
_cell.length_a   1.000
_cell.length_b   1.000
_cell.length_c   1.000
_cell.angle_alpha   90.00
_cell.angle_beta   90.00
_cell.angle_gamma   90.00
#
_symmetry.space_group_name_H-M   'P 1'
#
loop_
_entity.id
_entity.type
_entity.pdbx_description
1 polymer ?
#
loop_
_entity_poly.entity_id
_entity_poly.type
_entity_poly.pdbx_seq_one_letter_code
_entity_poly.pdbx_strand_id
1 'polypeptide(L)'
;MDLSKTPSEMIYGGAIAIVSGIYSFLMGSSFTISPFTLPTILGVIVFIHGALLLFSPDSISKFSRESGLMMMVYSILMLTNQVIMQLTSMMMAEWDIGMVSLAILMLVSGRLMVSSAVSM
;
A
#
# COMPACT_ATOMS: atom_id res chain seq x y z
N MET A 1 -4.00 -22.72 6.52
CA MET A 1 -4.04 -21.94 5.27
C MET A 1 -3.08 -22.60 4.29
N ASP A 2 -3.58 -23.14 3.19
CA ASP A 2 -2.76 -23.84 2.19
C ASP A 2 -2.18 -22.82 1.20
N LEU A 3 -0.98 -22.34 1.47
CA LEU A 3 -0.29 -21.33 0.67
C LEU A 3 0.23 -21.87 -0.68
N SER A 4 0.11 -23.18 -0.92
CA SER A 4 0.59 -23.80 -2.17
C SER A 4 -0.21 -23.40 -3.41
N LYS A 5 -1.45 -22.93 -3.22
CA LYS A 5 -2.37 -22.55 -4.30
C LYS A 5 -2.43 -21.05 -4.57
N THR A 6 -1.81 -20.24 -3.71
CA THR A 6 -1.84 -18.79 -3.81
C THR A 6 -0.64 -18.28 -4.61
N PRO A 7 -0.86 -17.44 -5.64
CA PRO A 7 0.24 -16.83 -6.39
C PRO A 7 1.19 -16.09 -5.45
N SER A 8 2.49 -16.34 -5.60
CA SER A 8 3.53 -15.79 -4.72
C SER A 8 3.49 -14.25 -4.64
N GLU A 9 3.11 -13.60 -5.73
CA GLU A 9 2.99 -12.16 -5.90
C GLU A 9 1.89 -11.58 -5.01
N MET A 10 0.82 -12.33 -4.74
CA MET A 10 -0.24 -11.91 -3.82
C MET A 10 0.25 -11.95 -2.36
N ILE A 11 1.08 -12.94 -2.02
CA ILE A 11 1.67 -13.04 -0.68
C ILE A 11 2.65 -11.88 -0.46
N TYR A 12 3.55 -11.63 -1.41
CA TYR A 12 4.48 -10.50 -1.34
C TYR A 12 3.74 -9.16 -1.31
N GLY A 13 2.75 -8.96 -2.18
CA GLY A 13 1.96 -7.73 -2.21
C GLY A 13 1.14 -7.50 -0.96
N GLY A 14 0.54 -8.55 -0.41
CA GLY A 14 -0.17 -8.49 0.86
C GLY A 14 0.74 -8.14 2.03
N ALA A 15 1.95 -8.72 2.08
CA ALA A 15 2.93 -8.41 3.12
C ALA A 15 3.42 -6.96 3.04
N ILE A 16 3.75 -6.47 1.84
CA ILE A 16 4.15 -5.08 1.61
C ILE A 16 3.02 -4.13 2.02
N ALA A 17 1.77 -4.44 1.65
CA ALA A 17 0.62 -3.64 2.04
C ALA A 17 0.39 -3.61 3.55
N ILE A 18 0.56 -4.73 4.27
CA ILE A 18 0.49 -4.71 5.74
C ILE A 18 1.57 -3.80 6.34
N VAL A 19 2.83 -3.97 5.93
CA VAL A 19 3.95 -3.17 6.46
C VAL A 19 3.75 -1.69 6.14
N SER A 20 3.37 -1.38 4.89
CA SER A 20 3.08 -0.03 4.44
C SER A 20 1.92 0.61 5.19
N GLY A 21 0.85 -0.16 5.42
CA GLY A 21 -0.33 0.33 6.14
C GLY A 21 -0.03 0.66 7.59
N ILE A 22 0.70 -0.23 8.28
CA ILE A 22 1.16 0.00 9.65
C ILE A 22 2.08 1.22 9.71
N TYR A 23 3.08 1.29 8.84
CA TYR A 23 4.04 2.41 8.82
C TYR A 23 3.35 3.74 8.60
N SER A 24 2.48 3.82 7.58
CA SER A 24 1.74 5.04 7.24
C SER A 24 0.79 5.46 8.36
N PHE A 25 0.14 4.50 9.02
CA PHE A 25 -0.68 4.77 10.19
C PHE A 25 0.15 5.36 11.33
N LEU A 26 1.24 4.69 11.72
CA LEU A 26 2.07 5.13 12.84
C LEU A 26 2.67 6.52 12.59
N MET A 27 3.26 6.74 11.41
CA MET A 27 3.85 8.04 11.07
C MET A 27 2.80 9.15 10.92
N GLY A 28 1.65 8.84 10.31
CA GLY A 28 0.54 9.78 10.16
C GLY A 28 -0.19 10.11 11.47
N SER A 29 -0.13 9.21 12.45
CA SER A 29 -0.82 9.31 13.75
C SER A 29 -0.03 10.04 14.85
N SER A 30 1.14 10.60 14.53
CA SER A 30 1.93 11.38 15.47
C SER A 30 1.03 12.42 16.16
N PHE A 31 0.91 12.35 17.50
CA PHE A 31 -0.08 13.05 18.35
C PHE A 31 -0.18 14.58 18.16
N THR A 32 0.77 15.18 17.46
CA THR A 32 0.82 16.59 17.08
C THR A 32 -0.01 16.95 15.86
N ILE A 33 -0.41 15.97 15.04
CA ILE A 33 -1.22 16.14 13.82
C ILE A 33 -2.49 15.31 13.97
N SER A 34 -3.64 15.86 13.58
CA SER A 34 -4.96 15.21 13.71
C SER A 34 -4.94 13.75 13.22
N PRO A 35 -5.58 12.79 13.93
CA PRO A 35 -5.58 11.38 13.55
C PRO A 35 -6.31 11.09 12.23
N PHE A 36 -6.98 12.08 11.65
CA PHE A 36 -7.72 11.97 10.39
C PHE A 36 -6.95 12.55 9.19
N THR A 37 -5.62 12.59 9.27
CA THR A 37 -4.77 12.92 8.13
C THR A 37 -4.88 11.85 7.05
N LEU A 38 -4.74 12.28 5.79
CA LEU A 38 -4.74 11.39 4.62
C LEU A 38 -3.83 10.16 4.79
N PRO A 39 -2.54 10.27 5.18
CA PRO A 39 -1.67 9.10 5.38
C PRO A 39 -2.15 8.13 6.46
N THR A 40 -2.81 8.61 7.51
CA THR A 40 -3.38 7.74 8.56
C THR A 40 -4.55 6.92 8.02
N ILE A 41 -5.48 7.57 7.32
CA ILE A 41 -6.65 6.92 6.72
C ILE A 41 -6.20 5.94 5.64
N LEU A 42 -5.28 6.36 4.76
CA LEU A 42 -4.73 5.49 3.73
C LEU A 42 -3.99 4.30 4.35
N GLY A 43 -3.25 4.50 5.44
CA GLY A 43 -2.55 3.44 6.16
C GLY A 43 -3.51 2.36 6.65
N VAL A 44 -4.65 2.73 7.23
CA VAL A 44 -5.69 1.78 7.65
C VAL A 44 -6.27 1.03 6.46
N ILE A 45 -6.63 1.74 5.38
CA ILE A 45 -7.20 1.12 4.17
C ILE A 45 -6.23 0.10 3.55
N VAL A 46 -4.96 0.50 3.41
CA VAL A 46 -3.91 -0.33 2.83
C VAL A 46 -3.60 -1.53 3.72
N PHE A 47 -3.60 -1.37 5.04
CA PHE A 47 -3.46 -2.48 5.98
C PHE A 47 -4.60 -3.48 5.83
N ILE A 48 -5.86 -3.02 5.79
CA ILE A 48 -7.03 -3.87 5.58
C ILE A 48 -6.92 -4.60 4.23
N HIS A 49 -6.50 -3.91 3.17
CA HIS A 49 -6.30 -4.51 1.86
C HIS A 49 -5.22 -5.61 1.87
N GLY A 50 -4.09 -5.35 2.54
CA GLY A 50 -3.00 -6.33 2.70
C GLY A 50 -3.43 -7.55 3.53
N ALA A 51 -4.17 -7.31 4.61
CA ALA A 51 -4.77 -8.38 5.41
C ALA A 51 -5.75 -9.22 4.59
N LEU A 52 -6.59 -8.59 3.77
CA LEU A 52 -7.51 -9.31 2.88
C LEU A 52 -6.76 -10.20 1.89
N LEU A 53 -5.68 -9.70 1.27
CA LEU A 53 -4.82 -10.50 0.37
C LEU A 53 -4.19 -11.70 1.08
N LEU A 54 -3.78 -11.54 2.34
CA LEU A 54 -3.12 -12.60 3.11
C LEU A 54 -4.07 -13.54 3.84
N PHE A 55 -5.28 -13.14 4.20
CA PHE A 55 -6.20 -13.96 4.99
C PHE A 55 -7.40 -14.48 4.20
N SER A 56 -7.65 -13.97 2.99
CA SER A 56 -8.76 -14.39 2.13
C SER A 56 -8.36 -14.56 0.65
N PRO A 57 -7.30 -15.32 0.35
CA PRO A 57 -6.77 -15.42 -1.00
C PRO A 57 -7.72 -16.13 -1.97
N ASP A 58 -8.51 -17.10 -1.53
CA ASP A 58 -9.43 -17.85 -2.38
C ASP A 58 -10.54 -16.94 -2.96
N SER A 59 -11.04 -16.02 -2.14
CA SER A 59 -12.05 -15.03 -2.54
C SER A 59 -11.49 -13.94 -3.45
N ILE A 60 -10.22 -13.59 -3.27
CA ILE A 60 -9.57 -12.46 -3.96
C ILE A 60 -8.79 -12.89 -5.21
N SER A 61 -8.47 -14.18 -5.36
CA SER A 61 -7.81 -14.73 -6.56
C SER A 61 -8.54 -14.33 -7.85
N LYS A 62 -9.87 -14.29 -7.82
CA LYS A 62 -10.75 -13.85 -8.92
C LYS A 62 -10.60 -12.36 -9.26
N PHE A 63 -10.17 -11.57 -8.29
CA PHE A 63 -9.99 -10.12 -8.39
C PHE A 63 -8.51 -9.72 -8.27
N SER A 64 -7.57 -10.65 -8.50
CA SER A 64 -6.13 -10.41 -8.36
C SER A 64 -5.65 -9.21 -9.18
N ARG A 65 -6.15 -9.06 -10.42
CA ARG A 65 -5.88 -7.90 -11.28
C ARG A 65 -6.38 -6.59 -10.67
N GLU A 66 -7.57 -6.61 -10.10
CA GLU A 66 -8.20 -5.43 -9.50
C GLU A 66 -7.48 -5.04 -8.21
N SER A 67 -7.10 -6.00 -7.36
CA SER A 67 -6.25 -5.78 -6.19
C SER A 67 -4.90 -5.17 -6.57
N GLY A 68 -4.25 -5.67 -7.63
CA GLY A 68 -3.01 -5.10 -8.14
C GLY A 68 -3.18 -3.64 -8.62
N LEU A 69 -4.29 -3.33 -9.30
CA LEU A 69 -4.64 -1.95 -9.68
C LEU A 69 -4.85 -1.07 -8.45
N MET A 70 -5.56 -1.55 -7.42
CA MET A 70 -5.80 -0.81 -6.19
C MET A 70 -4.49 -0.52 -5.44
N MET A 71 -3.57 -1.47 -5.38
CA MET A 71 -2.23 -1.24 -4.82
C MET A 71 -1.48 -0.11 -5.54
N MET A 72 -1.56 -0.07 -6.88
CA MET A 72 -0.96 1.04 -7.65
C MET A 72 -1.66 2.38 -7.34
N VAL A 73 -2.99 2.41 -7.27
CA VAL A 73 -3.73 3.64 -6.93
C VAL A 73 -3.33 4.16 -5.55
N TYR A 74 -3.24 3.29 -4.53
CA TYR A 74 -2.80 3.68 -3.20
C TYR A 74 -1.38 4.26 -3.18
N SER A 75 -0.45 3.63 -3.91
CA SER A 75 0.93 4.13 -3.99
C SER A 75 1.01 5.53 -4.63
N ILE A 76 0.23 5.78 -5.67
CA ILE A 76 0.19 7.09 -6.35
C ILE A 76 -0.37 8.13 -5.38
N LEU A 77 -1.42 7.82 -4.63
CA LEU A 77 -1.97 8.71 -3.62
C LEU A 77 -0.94 9.02 -2.52
N MET A 78 -0.19 8.03 -2.03
CA MET A 78 0.87 8.26 -1.04
C MET A 78 1.99 9.15 -1.58
N LEU A 79 2.49 8.88 -2.79
CA LEU A 79 3.55 9.69 -3.42
C LEU A 79 3.09 11.11 -3.71
N THR A 80 1.86 11.27 -4.20
CA THR A 80 1.26 12.58 -4.46
C THR A 80 1.12 13.36 -3.15
N ASN A 81 0.68 12.72 -2.08
CA ASN A 81 0.61 13.35 -0.77
C ASN A 81 1.98 13.81 -0.27
N GLN A 82 3.03 12.99 -0.43
CA GLN A 82 4.41 13.37 -0.09
C GLN A 82 4.89 14.60 -0.88
N VAL A 83 4.64 14.62 -2.19
CA VAL A 83 4.98 15.78 -3.04
C VAL A 83 4.21 17.04 -2.62
N ILE A 84 2.91 16.93 -2.34
CA ILE A 84 2.10 18.07 -1.89
C ILE A 84 2.61 18.58 -0.55
N MET A 85 2.90 17.71 0.41
CA MET A 85 3.45 18.09 1.72
C MET A 85 4.81 18.78 1.57
N GLN A 86 5.66 18.31 0.66
CA GLN A 86 6.95 18.96 0.36
C GLN A 86 6.77 20.37 -0.23
N LEU A 87 5.83 20.54 -1.14
CA LEU A 87 5.59 21.81 -1.83
C LEU A 87 4.85 22.84 -0.96
N THR A 88 3.92 22.38 -0.12
CA THR A 88 3.09 23.25 0.73
C THR A 88 3.79 23.70 2.01
N SER A 89 4.77 22.94 2.51
CA SER A 89 5.46 23.25 3.77
C SER A 89 6.54 24.32 3.67
N MET A 90 6.73 24.98 2.51
CA MET A 90 7.75 26.01 2.26
C MET A 90 9.07 25.73 3.02
N MET A 91 9.84 24.76 2.51
CA MET A 91 11.28 24.58 2.77
C MET A 91 11.74 23.88 4.08
N MET A 92 10.87 23.18 4.82
CA MET A 92 11.32 22.35 5.96
C MET A 92 10.66 20.97 6.18
N ALA A 93 9.73 20.50 5.34
CA ALA A 93 9.35 19.07 5.42
C ALA A 93 10.51 18.22 4.89
N GLU A 94 11.05 17.34 5.73
CA GLU A 94 11.92 16.27 5.26
C GLU A 94 11.07 15.23 4.52
N TRP A 95 11.60 14.69 3.43
CA TRP A 95 10.99 13.56 2.75
C TRP A 95 10.86 12.38 3.71
N ASP A 96 9.66 11.82 3.84
CA ASP A 96 9.50 10.54 4.54
C ASP A 96 9.99 9.41 3.60
N ILE A 97 11.29 9.15 3.69
CA ILE A 97 11.97 8.12 2.89
C ILE A 97 11.32 6.74 3.10
N GLY A 98 10.83 6.43 4.30
CA GLY A 98 10.15 5.18 4.58
C GLY A 98 8.84 5.07 3.81
N MET A 99 8.01 6.11 3.86
CA MET A 99 6.73 6.15 3.15
C MET A 99 6.94 6.13 1.63
N VAL A 100 7.91 6.89 1.11
CA VAL A 100 8.24 6.89 -0.32
C VAL A 100 8.72 5.52 -0.78
N SER A 101 9.61 4.88 0.00
CA SER A 101 10.13 3.55 -0.33
C SER A 101 9.02 2.50 -0.35
N LEU A 102 8.14 2.51 0.65
CA LEU A 102 7.01 1.58 0.74
C LEU A 102 5.99 1.82 -0.38
N ALA A 103 5.72 3.08 -0.73
CA ALA A 103 4.85 3.40 -1.86
C ALA A 103 5.44 2.89 -3.18
N ILE A 104 6.75 3.03 -3.42
CA ILE A 104 7.42 2.47 -4.61
C ILE A 104 7.31 0.94 -4.62
N LEU A 105 7.55 0.28 -3.49
CA LEU A 105 7.40 -1.19 -3.38
C LEU A 105 5.96 -1.63 -3.67
N MET A 106 4.96 -0.90 -3.15
CA MET A 106 3.55 -1.16 -3.45
C MET A 106 3.23 -0.98 -4.93
N LEU A 107 3.77 0.06 -5.57
CA LEU A 107 3.60 0.31 -7.01
C LEU A 107 4.15 -0.85 -7.84
N VAL A 108 5.40 -1.25 -7.57
CA VAL A 108 6.06 -2.36 -8.26
C VAL A 108 5.30 -3.67 -8.02
N SER A 109 4.90 -3.94 -6.77
CA SER A 109 4.13 -5.13 -6.43
C SER A 109 2.77 -5.17 -7.14
N GLY A 110 2.04 -4.05 -7.17
CA GLY A 110 0.76 -3.96 -7.87
C GLY A 110 0.92 -4.21 -9.38
N ARG A 111 1.98 -3.65 -9.98
CA ARG A 111 2.31 -3.89 -11.40
C ARG A 111 2.62 -5.36 -11.67
N LEU A 112 3.36 -6.02 -10.79
CA LEU A 112 3.66 -7.45 -10.92
C LEU A 112 2.39 -8.29 -10.81
N MET A 113 1.53 -8.04 -9.82
CA MET A 113 0.25 -8.74 -9.67
C MET A 113 -0.65 -8.59 -10.91
N VAL A 114 -0.74 -7.38 -11.50
CA VAL A 114 -1.49 -7.17 -12.75
C VAL A 114 -0.89 -7.94 -13.91
N SER A 115 0.44 -8.02 -14.00
CA SER A 115 1.14 -8.75 -15.07
C SER A 115 0.88 -10.25 -14.96
N SER A 116 0.99 -10.81 -13.75
CA SER A 116 0.75 -12.24 -13.49
C SER A 116 -0.72 -12.63 -13.75
N ALA A 117 -1.67 -11.73 -13.48
CA ALA A 117 -3.08 -11.97 -13.77
C ALA A 117 -3.42 -11.98 -15.28
N VAL A 118 -2.59 -11.36 -16.13
CA VAL A 118 -2.76 -11.37 -17.59
C VAL A 118 -2.14 -12.62 -18.22
N SER A 119 -1.18 -13.27 -17.55
CA SER A 119 -0.51 -14.48 -18.03
C SER A 119 -1.24 -15.80 -17.71
N MET A 120 -2.41 -15.74 -17.07
CA MET A 120 -3.27 -16.90 -16.75
C MET A 120 -4.39 -17.05 -17.78
#